data_AF-F6KIF3-F1
#
_entry.id   AF-F6KIF3-F1
#
_cell.length_a   1.000
_cell.length_b   1.000
_cell.length_c   1.000
_cell.angle_alpha   90.00
_cell.angle_beta   90.00
_cell.angle_gamma   90.00
#
_symmetry.space_group_name_H-M   'P 1'
#
loop_
_entity.id
_entity.type
_entity.pdbx_description
1 polymer ?
#
loop_
_entity_poly.entity_id
_entity_poly.type
_entity_poly.pdbx_seq_one_letter_code
_entity_poly.pdbx_strand_id
1 'polypeptide(L)'
;GLTYLGKNEMSILFPIASRLMKLDLLYAFLDTAAHCFLLQRCPNLEILETRNVVGDRGLEVLGQYCKRLKRLRIERGADDQEMEDEEGAVTHRGLIDLAKGCLELEYMAVYVSDITNEALEIIGTYLKNLSDFRLVLLDREERITDLPLDNGVRA
;
A
#
# COMPACT_ATOMS: atom_id res chain seq x y z
N GLY A 1 -16.75 -9.45 -3.50
CA GLY A 1 -15.77 -8.40 -3.77
C GLY A 1 -16.49 -7.19 -4.31
N LEU A 2 -15.93 -5.99 -4.10
CA LEU A 2 -16.39 -4.74 -4.70
C LEU A 2 -15.87 -4.60 -6.14
N THR A 3 -15.98 -5.68 -6.90
CA THR A 3 -15.48 -5.76 -8.28
C THR A 3 -16.17 -4.64 -9.06
N TYR A 4 -15.40 -3.75 -9.68
CA TYR A 4 -15.88 -2.59 -10.45
C TYR A 4 -16.35 -1.34 -9.67
N LEU A 5 -15.96 -1.18 -8.40
CA LEU A 5 -16.22 0.08 -7.69
C LEU A 5 -15.52 1.27 -8.38
N GLY A 6 -16.30 2.22 -8.87
CA GLY A 6 -15.83 3.49 -9.41
C GLY A 6 -15.99 4.65 -8.42
N LYS A 7 -15.47 5.82 -8.81
CA LYS A 7 -15.50 7.04 -7.99
C LYS A 7 -16.92 7.51 -7.67
N ASN A 8 -17.86 7.34 -8.60
CA ASN A 8 -19.25 7.76 -8.43
C ASN A 8 -19.99 6.85 -7.44
N GLU A 9 -19.66 5.55 -7.44
CA GLU A 9 -20.27 4.53 -6.62
C GLU A 9 -19.64 4.47 -5.23
N MET A 10 -18.44 5.01 -5.03
CA MET A 10 -17.68 4.96 -3.76
C MET A 10 -18.49 5.45 -2.54
N SER A 11 -19.40 6.40 -2.74
CA SER A 11 -20.22 6.97 -1.66
C SER A 11 -21.11 5.95 -0.96
N ILE A 12 -21.46 4.83 -1.61
CA ILE A 12 -22.26 3.76 -1.01
C ILE A 12 -21.55 3.11 0.19
N LEU A 13 -20.21 3.22 0.26
CA LEU A 13 -19.41 2.65 1.35
C LEU A 13 -19.36 3.56 2.58
N PHE A 14 -19.58 4.88 2.44
CA PHE A 14 -19.37 5.82 3.54
C PHE A 14 -20.19 5.52 4.80
N PRO A 15 -21.47 5.11 4.73
CA PRO A 15 -22.25 4.77 5.92
C PRO A 15 -21.70 3.59 6.71
N ILE A 16 -20.90 2.72 6.07
CA ILE A 16 -20.35 1.51 6.66
C ILE A 16 -18.82 1.51 6.79
N ALA A 17 -18.14 2.52 6.23
CA ALA A 17 -16.68 2.57 6.11
C ALA A 17 -15.96 2.36 7.44
N SER A 18 -16.48 2.97 8.52
CA SER A 18 -15.89 2.83 9.86
C SER A 18 -15.98 1.43 10.44
N ARG A 19 -16.81 0.55 9.87
CA ARG A 19 -17.01 -0.84 10.30
C ARG A 19 -16.32 -1.85 9.37
N LEU A 20 -15.74 -1.39 8.26
CA LEU A 20 -15.05 -2.26 7.32
C LEU A 20 -13.74 -2.76 7.94
N MET A 21 -13.59 -4.08 8.00
CA MET A 21 -12.37 -4.76 8.46
C MET A 21 -11.58 -5.36 7.30
N LYS A 22 -12.21 -5.59 6.14
CA LYS A 22 -11.58 -6.16 4.96
C LYS A 22 -12.03 -5.38 3.75
N LEU A 23 -11.08 -5.03 2.89
CA LEU A 23 -11.35 -4.32 1.64
C LEU A 23 -10.52 -4.93 0.52
N ASP A 24 -11.19 -5.24 -0.58
CA ASP A 24 -10.57 -5.74 -1.81
C ASP A 24 -10.92 -4.74 -2.92
N LEU A 25 -9.88 -4.03 -3.36
CA LEU A 25 -9.89 -2.99 -4.38
C LEU A 25 -9.09 -3.40 -5.61
N LEU A 26 -8.69 -4.68 -5.75
CA LEU A 26 -7.86 -5.15 -6.87
C LEU A 26 -8.47 -4.81 -8.24
N TYR A 27 -9.79 -4.88 -8.34
CA TYR A 27 -10.56 -4.59 -9.55
C TYR A 27 -11.40 -3.30 -9.43
N ALA A 28 -11.02 -2.40 -8.53
CA ALA A 28 -11.66 -1.10 -8.40
C ALA A 28 -11.08 -0.12 -9.44
N PHE A 29 -11.94 0.77 -9.94
CA PHE A 29 -11.58 1.87 -10.84
C PHE A 29 -11.46 3.16 -10.03
N LEU A 30 -10.57 3.13 -9.03
CA LEU A 30 -10.28 4.27 -8.17
C LEU A 30 -8.87 4.78 -8.45
N ASP A 31 -8.76 6.11 -8.56
CA ASP A 31 -7.49 6.83 -8.62
C ASP A 31 -6.81 6.89 -7.22
N THR A 32 -5.57 7.38 -7.15
CA THR A 32 -4.83 7.54 -5.88
C THR A 32 -5.62 8.39 -4.87
N ALA A 33 -6.24 9.48 -5.35
CA ALA A 33 -7.00 10.39 -4.49
C ALA A 33 -8.25 9.72 -3.86
N ALA A 34 -8.96 8.90 -4.63
CA ALA A 34 -10.12 8.16 -4.17
C ALA A 34 -9.73 7.04 -3.20
N HIS A 35 -8.58 6.38 -3.40
CA HIS A 35 -8.00 5.48 -2.42
C HIS A 35 -7.78 6.19 -1.08
N CYS A 36 -7.05 7.32 -1.09
CA CYS A 36 -6.81 8.10 0.11
C CYS A 36 -8.11 8.48 0.83
N PHE A 37 -9.11 8.96 0.08
CA PHE A 37 -10.39 9.37 0.63
C PHE A 37 -11.17 8.21 1.28
N LEU A 38 -11.16 7.03 0.68
CA LEU A 38 -11.84 5.85 1.22
C LEU A 38 -11.10 5.30 2.45
N LEU A 39 -9.78 5.14 2.37
CA LEU A 39 -8.96 4.53 3.42
C LEU A 39 -8.97 5.37 4.71
N GLN A 40 -8.99 6.69 4.60
CA GLN A 40 -9.12 7.60 5.75
C GLN A 40 -10.40 7.34 6.58
N ARG A 41 -11.44 6.75 5.97
CA ARG A 41 -12.73 6.46 6.62
C ARG A 41 -12.82 5.05 7.19
N CYS A 42 -11.77 4.24 7.06
CA CYS A 42 -11.75 2.83 7.46
C CYS A 42 -10.79 2.56 8.65
N PRO A 43 -10.95 3.19 9.83
CA PRO A 43 -10.00 3.04 10.94
C PRO A 43 -9.91 1.61 11.52
N ASN A 44 -10.91 0.76 11.26
CA ASN A 44 -10.94 -0.63 11.71
C ASN A 44 -10.45 -1.63 10.64
N LEU A 45 -9.85 -1.14 9.55
CA LEU A 45 -9.38 -1.98 8.46
C LEU A 45 -8.22 -2.88 8.93
N GLU A 46 -8.38 -4.19 8.75
CA GLU A 46 -7.39 -5.22 9.10
C GLU A 46 -6.78 -5.88 7.86
N ILE A 47 -7.52 -5.95 6.74
CA ILE A 47 -7.04 -6.55 5.49
C ILE A 47 -7.32 -5.61 4.32
N LEU A 48 -6.28 -5.29 3.56
CA LEU A 48 -6.39 -4.56 2.31
C LEU A 48 -5.69 -5.30 1.18
N GLU A 49 -6.42 -5.49 0.08
CA GLU A 49 -5.86 -5.88 -1.21
C GLU A 49 -6.16 -4.78 -2.23
N THR A 50 -5.14 -4.28 -2.92
CA THR A 50 -5.28 -3.20 -3.91
C THR A 50 -4.17 -3.27 -4.97
N ARG A 51 -4.21 -2.40 -5.97
CA ARG A 51 -3.14 -2.21 -6.96
C ARG A 51 -2.19 -1.10 -6.53
N ASN A 52 -1.00 -1.05 -7.12
CA ASN A 52 0.03 -0.02 -6.94
C ASN A 52 -0.50 1.43 -7.08
N VAL A 53 -1.59 1.65 -7.82
CA VAL A 53 -2.31 2.94 -7.92
C VAL A 53 -2.68 3.55 -6.55
N VAL A 54 -2.67 2.77 -5.46
CA VAL A 54 -2.77 3.32 -4.09
C VAL A 54 -1.68 4.36 -3.79
N GLY A 55 -0.50 4.21 -4.39
CA GLY A 55 0.63 5.12 -4.31
C GLY A 55 1.23 5.28 -2.92
N ASP A 56 2.34 6.02 -2.84
CA ASP A 56 2.95 6.42 -1.56
C ASP A 56 1.97 7.21 -0.67
N ARG A 57 1.13 8.06 -1.29
CA ARG A 57 0.10 8.84 -0.57
C ARG A 57 -0.92 7.95 0.12
N GLY A 58 -1.38 6.89 -0.54
CA GLY A 58 -2.32 5.95 0.07
C GLY A 58 -1.66 5.15 1.19
N LEU A 59 -0.38 4.81 1.06
CA LEU A 59 0.39 4.17 2.14
C LEU A 59 0.56 5.09 3.36
N GLU A 60 0.83 6.38 3.15
CA GLU A 60 0.86 7.37 4.23
C GLU A 60 -0.49 7.42 4.97
N VAL A 61 -1.60 7.47 4.22
CA VAL A 61 -2.96 7.46 4.79
C VAL A 61 -3.23 6.17 5.57
N LEU A 62 -2.81 5.00 5.08
CA LEU A 62 -2.90 3.75 5.83
C LEU A 62 -2.13 3.86 7.15
N GLY A 63 -0.88 4.33 7.06
CA GLY A 63 -0.02 4.55 8.22
C GLY A 63 -0.66 5.48 9.25
N GLN A 64 -1.40 6.50 8.84
CA GLN A 64 -2.05 7.45 9.74
C GLN A 64 -3.37 6.92 10.34
N TYR A 65 -4.22 6.28 9.54
CA TYR A 65 -5.61 6.02 9.91
C TYR A 65 -5.93 4.54 10.20
N CYS A 66 -5.23 3.59 9.58
CA CYS A 66 -5.56 2.16 9.64
C CYS A 66 -4.61 1.40 10.59
N LYS A 67 -4.63 1.76 11.88
CA LYS A 67 -3.67 1.23 12.88
C LYS A 67 -3.78 -0.27 13.14
N ARG A 68 -4.92 -0.87 12.80
CA ARG A 68 -5.22 -2.30 12.97
C ARG A 68 -4.93 -3.15 11.74
N LEU A 69 -4.24 -2.58 10.75
CA LEU A 69 -3.92 -3.29 9.51
C LEU A 69 -2.97 -4.44 9.79
N LYS A 70 -3.39 -5.66 9.45
CA LYS A 70 -2.65 -6.91 9.64
C LYS A 70 -2.15 -7.50 8.34
N ARG A 71 -2.90 -7.32 7.25
CA ARG A 71 -2.55 -7.90 5.96
C ARG A 71 -2.68 -6.87 4.85
N LEU A 72 -1.59 -6.64 4.13
CA LEU A 72 -1.53 -5.76 2.98
C LEU A 72 -1.02 -6.52 1.75
N ARG A 73 -1.77 -6.47 0.66
CA ARG A 73 -1.35 -6.91 -0.67
C ARG A 73 -1.50 -5.76 -1.66
N ILE A 74 -0.41 -5.39 -2.32
CA ILE A 74 -0.38 -4.41 -3.39
C ILE A 74 0.11 -5.11 -4.64
N GLU A 75 -0.81 -5.35 -5.58
CA GLU A 75 -0.50 -5.94 -6.88
C GLU A 75 -0.01 -4.90 -7.88
N ARG A 76 0.75 -5.33 -8.87
CA ARG A 76 1.09 -4.50 -10.03
C ARG A 76 -0.20 -4.09 -10.78
N GLY A 77 -0.30 -2.81 -11.11
CA GLY A 77 -1.33 -2.27 -12.00
C GLY A 77 -1.11 -2.68 -13.46
N ALA A 78 -2.01 -2.22 -14.33
CA ALA A 78 -1.79 -2.36 -15.77
C ALA A 78 -0.73 -1.33 -16.18
N ASP A 79 0.27 -1.74 -16.96
CA ASP A 79 1.29 -0.83 -17.52
C ASP A 79 0.75 0.09 -18.63
N ASP A 80 -0.56 0.03 -18.87
CA ASP A 80 -1.23 0.89 -19.81
C ASP A 80 -1.26 2.32 -19.22
N GLN A 81 -0.37 3.15 -19.77
CA GLN A 81 -0.09 4.56 -19.42
C GLN A 81 -1.33 5.48 -19.35
N GLU A 82 -2.52 4.99 -19.67
CA GLU A 82 -3.76 5.77 -19.66
C GLU A 82 -4.45 5.83 -18.29
N MET A 83 -4.08 4.96 -17.33
CA MET A 83 -4.85 4.77 -16.08
C MET A 83 -4.03 4.93 -14.78
N GLU A 84 -2.72 5.08 -14.86
CA GLU A 84 -1.88 5.33 -13.69
C GLU A 84 -1.57 6.82 -13.61
N ASP A 85 -2.23 7.52 -12.68
CA ASP A 85 -1.81 8.86 -12.28
C ASP A 85 -0.31 8.86 -11.94
N GLU A 86 0.41 9.96 -12.19
CA GLU A 86 1.84 10.11 -11.83
C GLU A 86 2.13 9.79 -10.34
N GLU A 87 1.10 9.82 -9.49
CA GLU A 87 1.16 9.51 -8.06
C GLU A 87 0.92 8.02 -7.72
N GLY A 88 0.60 7.17 -8.69
CA GLY A 88 0.29 5.74 -8.53
C GLY A 88 1.51 4.84 -8.34
N ALA A 89 2.63 5.40 -7.89
CA ALA A 89 3.88 4.70 -7.63
C ALA A 89 4.05 4.43 -6.13
N VAL A 90 4.46 3.20 -5.80
CA VAL A 90 4.84 2.81 -4.43
C VAL A 90 6.35 2.72 -4.36
N THR A 91 6.95 3.50 -3.48
CA THR A 91 8.40 3.58 -3.28
C THR A 91 8.79 3.35 -1.81
N HIS A 92 10.08 3.48 -1.52
CA HIS A 92 10.61 3.50 -0.16
C HIS A 92 9.88 4.49 0.75
N ARG A 93 9.38 5.63 0.24
CA ARG A 93 8.69 6.65 1.05
C ARG A 93 7.42 6.11 1.68
N GLY A 94 6.50 5.58 0.86
CA GLY A 94 5.24 5.04 1.37
C GLY A 94 5.45 3.82 2.27
N LEU A 95 6.45 2.97 1.97
CA LEU A 95 6.80 1.85 2.83
C LEU A 95 7.25 2.30 4.23
N ILE A 96 8.06 3.36 4.32
CA ILE A 96 8.53 3.92 5.60
C ILE A 96 7.34 4.45 6.42
N ASP A 97 6.43 5.19 5.80
CA ASP A 97 5.26 5.75 6.50
C ASP A 97 4.30 4.65 6.97
N LEU A 98 4.07 3.65 6.11
CA LEU A 98 3.30 2.46 6.46
C LEU A 98 3.93 1.71 7.64
N ALA A 99 5.23 1.46 7.59
CA ALA A 99 5.95 0.69 8.61
C ALA A 99 5.90 1.39 9.99
N LYS A 100 6.00 2.72 10.02
CA LYS A 100 5.86 3.51 11.27
C LYS A 100 4.42 3.56 11.77
N GLY A 101 3.44 3.39 10.88
CA GLY A 101 2.03 3.59 11.17
C GLY A 101 1.23 2.34 11.52
N CYS A 102 1.49 1.21 10.85
CA CYS A 102 0.71 -0.03 10.92
C CYS A 102 1.50 -1.15 11.61
N LEU A 103 1.73 -1.01 12.92
CA LEU A 103 2.61 -1.90 13.70
C LEU A 103 2.06 -3.33 13.91
N GLU A 104 0.77 -3.54 13.62
CA GLU A 104 0.12 -4.86 13.70
C GLU A 104 0.26 -5.69 12.42
N LEU A 105 1.02 -5.24 11.42
CA LEU A 105 1.20 -5.98 10.17
C LEU A 105 1.85 -7.35 10.39
N GLU A 106 1.16 -8.38 9.89
CA GLU A 106 1.54 -9.79 9.93
C GLU A 106 1.92 -10.32 8.54
N TYR A 107 1.32 -9.74 7.49
CA TYR A 107 1.52 -10.09 6.08
C TYR A 107 1.68 -8.82 5.24
N MET A 108 2.73 -8.77 4.43
CA MET A 108 2.96 -7.69 3.46
C MET A 108 3.49 -8.28 2.14
N ALA A 109 2.75 -8.09 1.07
CA ALA A 109 3.19 -8.42 -0.29
C ALA A 109 3.03 -7.19 -1.19
N VAL A 110 4.14 -6.65 -1.71
CA VAL A 110 4.14 -5.36 -2.41
C VAL A 110 4.98 -5.41 -3.68
N TYR A 111 4.41 -4.88 -4.77
CA TYR A 111 5.16 -4.46 -5.95
C TYR A 111 5.54 -2.99 -5.79
N VAL A 112 6.83 -2.68 -5.89
CA VAL A 112 7.38 -1.33 -5.69
C VAL A 112 8.16 -0.86 -6.91
N SER A 113 8.19 0.44 -7.19
CA SER A 113 8.97 1.03 -8.28
C SER A 113 10.37 1.48 -7.86
N ASP A 114 10.58 1.79 -6.59
CA ASP A 114 11.88 2.15 -6.03
C ASP A 114 12.00 1.74 -4.55
N ILE A 115 13.22 1.50 -4.06
CA ILE A 115 13.48 0.96 -2.72
C ILE A 115 14.86 1.39 -2.20
N THR A 116 15.03 1.42 -0.88
CA THR A 116 16.30 1.73 -0.21
C THR A 116 16.60 0.76 0.95
N ASN A 117 17.88 0.68 1.36
CA ASN A 117 18.28 -0.05 2.55
C ASN A 117 17.55 0.50 3.80
N GLU A 118 17.45 1.82 3.94
CA GLU A 118 16.75 2.49 5.05
C GLU A 118 15.30 2.01 5.20
N ALA A 119 14.57 1.86 4.09
CA ALA A 119 13.18 1.40 4.15
C ALA A 119 13.07 -0.03 4.72
N LEU A 120 14.00 -0.92 4.32
CA LEU A 120 14.05 -2.28 4.86
C LEU A 120 14.45 -2.30 6.34
N GLU A 121 15.40 -1.47 6.75
CA GLU A 121 15.79 -1.31 8.16
C GLU A 121 14.60 -0.83 9.01
N ILE A 122 13.82 0.13 8.51
CA ILE A 122 12.63 0.65 9.18
C ILE A 122 11.54 -0.43 9.26
N ILE A 123 11.31 -1.20 8.19
CA ILE A 123 10.39 -2.34 8.21
C ILE A 123 10.80 -3.35 9.29
N GLY A 124 12.06 -3.78 9.29
CA GLY A 124 12.61 -4.72 10.28
C GLY A 124 12.55 -4.16 11.70
N THR A 125 12.71 -2.85 11.86
CA THR A 125 12.65 -2.16 13.16
C THR A 125 11.24 -2.10 13.74
N TYR A 126 10.24 -1.73 12.94
CA TYR A 126 8.89 -1.43 13.44
C TYR A 126 7.92 -2.61 13.33
N LEU A 127 7.97 -3.41 12.27
CA LEU A 127 6.97 -4.44 11.97
C LEU A 127 7.31 -5.79 12.60
N LYS A 128 7.36 -5.84 13.94
CA LYS A 128 7.81 -7.02 14.69
C LYS A 128 6.91 -8.26 14.59
N ASN A 129 5.67 -8.09 14.14
CA ASN A 129 4.71 -9.19 13.95
C ASN A 129 4.74 -9.76 12.52
N LEU A 130 5.55 -9.19 11.62
CA LEU A 130 5.57 -9.57 10.22
C LEU A 130 6.11 -11.00 10.06
N SER A 131 5.30 -11.86 9.46
CA SER A 131 5.57 -13.30 9.31
C SER A 131 5.70 -13.76 7.86
N ASP A 132 5.10 -13.00 6.92
CA ASP A 132 5.21 -13.21 5.48
C ASP A 132 5.47 -11.84 4.84
N PHE A 133 6.67 -11.67 4.29
CA PHE A 133 7.12 -10.46 3.62
C PHE A 133 7.55 -10.82 2.20
N ARG A 134 6.93 -10.17 1.21
CA ARG A 134 7.25 -10.33 -0.21
C ARG A 134 7.39 -8.95 -0.84
N LEU A 135 8.53 -8.70 -1.43
CA LEU A 135 8.80 -7.47 -2.14
C LEU A 135 9.26 -7.81 -3.56
N VAL A 136 8.62 -7.19 -4.54
CA VAL A 136 9.00 -7.30 -5.96
C VAL A 136 9.28 -5.90 -6.47
N LEU A 137 10.52 -5.66 -6.88
CA LEU A 137 10.92 -4.41 -7.52
C LEU A 137 10.57 -4.46 -9.01
N LEU A 138 9.80 -3.48 -9.48
CA LEU A 138 9.41 -3.35 -10.87
C LEU A 138 10.55 -2.78 -11.70
N ASP A 139 10.77 -3.34 -12.89
CA ASP A 139 11.75 -2.86 -13.87
C ASP A 139 11.19 -1.69 -14.68
N ARG A 140 10.80 -0.62 -13.99
CA ARG A 140 10.27 0.63 -14.59
C ARG A 140 11.24 1.79 -14.52
N GLU A 141 11.97 1.91 -13.42
CA GLU A 141 12.93 2.99 -13.22
C GLU A 141 14.30 2.59 -13.77
N GLU A 142 14.92 3.45 -14.60
CA GLU A 142 16.26 3.19 -15.14
C GLU A 142 17.33 3.10 -14.05
N ARG A 143 17.11 3.80 -12.93
CA ARG A 143 18.02 3.85 -11.79
C ARG A 143 17.23 3.72 -10.50
N ILE A 144 17.56 2.68 -9.75
CA ILE A 144 17.07 2.45 -8.39
C ILE A 144 17.96 3.21 -7.41
N THR A 145 17.34 3.84 -6.42
CA THR A 145 18.01 4.82 -5.53
C THR A 145 19.19 4.23 -4.78
N ASP A 146 19.07 2.99 -4.27
CA ASP A 146 20.04 2.43 -3.34
C ASP A 146 20.19 0.92 -3.54
N LEU A 147 20.96 0.55 -4.55
CA LEU A 147 21.41 -0.84 -4.79
C LEU A 147 22.92 -0.96 -4.53
N PRO A 148 23.39 -2.08 -3.97
CA PRO A 148 22.63 -3.26 -3.49
C PRO A 148 21.91 -3.03 -2.14
N LEU A 149 20.91 -3.87 -1.85
CA LEU A 149 20.05 -3.78 -0.66
C LEU A 149 20.50 -4.66 0.52
N ASP A 150 21.76 -5.09 0.52
CA ASP A 150 22.22 -6.13 1.44
C ASP A 150 22.34 -5.67 2.91
N ASN A 151 22.48 -4.37 3.16
CA ASN A 151 22.47 -3.84 4.54
C ASN A 151 21.07 -3.91 5.14
N GLY A 152 20.07 -3.44 4.39
CA GLY A 152 18.68 -3.43 4.84
C GLY A 152 18.08 -4.82 5.00
N VAL A 153 18.47 -5.79 4.16
CA VAL A 153 18.02 -7.19 4.32
C VAL A 153 18.61 -7.86 5.57
N ARG A 154 19.79 -7.43 6.04
CA ARG A 154 20.46 -8.02 7.22
C ARG A 154 20.01 -7.44 8.56
N ALA A 155 19.35 -6.28 8.55
CA ALA A 155 18.94 -5.54 9.75
C ALA A 155 17.73 -6.17 10.46
#